data_AF-L9Y5D7-F1
#
_entry.id   AF-L9Y5D7-F1
#
_cell.length_a   1.000
_cell.length_b   1.000
_cell.length_c   1.000
_cell.angle_alpha   90.00
_cell.angle_beta   90.00
_cell.angle_gamma   90.00
#
_symmetry.space_group_name_H-M   'P 1'
#
loop_
_entity.id
_entity.type
_entity.pdbx_description
1 polymer ?
#
loop_
_entity_poly.entity_id
_entity_poly.type
_entity_poly.pdbx_seq_one_letter_code
_entity_poly.pdbx_strand_id
1 'polypeptide(L)'
;MNLTQDHEVEFDEFSRACDLVEAYFGETIDDIALSAPVSRRQLIAVLARAQLSGRQLAIDGLTEQGEVVYQSNDETLLWLDGGFWTDMRGQHHLEPDEGRAAREVHRRLIEALDGDVPHYNRERDPFVLIERFDLYE
;
A
#
# COMPACT_ATOMS: atom_id res chain seq x y z
N MET A 1 3.31 12.40 35.01
CA MET A 1 3.85 12.28 33.64
C MET A 1 3.25 11.00 33.06
N ASN A 2 2.29 11.12 32.15
CA ASN A 2 1.64 10.00 31.46
C ASN A 2 1.75 10.33 29.97
N LEU A 3 2.73 9.73 29.29
CA LEU A 3 2.99 9.98 27.88
C LEU A 3 3.72 8.77 27.28
N THR A 4 3.09 7.60 27.30
CA THR A 4 3.73 6.38 26.76
C THR A 4 2.79 5.38 26.10
N GLN A 5 1.53 5.21 26.52
CA GLN A 5 0.72 4.10 25.97
C GLN A 5 0.23 4.30 24.52
N ASP A 6 -0.26 5.49 24.13
CA ASP A 6 -0.78 5.68 22.75
C ASP A 6 0.32 5.63 21.68
N HIS A 7 1.54 6.08 21.99
CA HIS A 7 2.64 6.09 21.03
C HIS A 7 3.28 4.71 20.84
N GLU A 8 3.19 3.84 21.85
CA GLU A 8 3.73 2.49 21.78
C GLU A 8 2.89 1.61 20.84
N VAL A 9 1.56 1.78 20.84
CA VAL A 9 0.63 1.05 19.96
C VAL A 9 0.81 1.47 18.49
N GLU A 10 0.89 2.77 18.21
CA GLU A 10 1.09 3.30 16.84
C GLU A 10 2.44 2.85 16.24
N PHE A 11 3.51 2.84 17.05
CA PHE A 11 4.83 2.43 16.58
C PHE A 11 4.90 0.91 16.32
N ASP A 12 4.27 0.12 17.19
CA ASP A 12 4.17 -1.33 17.01
C ASP A 12 3.32 -1.71 15.79
N GLU A 13 2.23 -0.98 15.53
CA GLU A 13 1.40 -1.16 14.34
C GLU A 13 2.16 -0.81 13.05
N PHE A 14 2.93 0.28 13.05
CA PHE A 14 3.76 0.65 11.90
C PHE A 14 4.91 -0.33 11.66
N SER A 15 5.57 -0.81 12.71
CA SER A 15 6.62 -1.84 12.58
C SER A 15 6.04 -3.12 11.99
N ARG A 16 4.90 -3.59 12.51
CA ARG A 16 4.19 -4.77 11.96
C ARG A 16 3.78 -4.58 10.51
N ALA A 17 3.32 -3.39 10.15
CA ALA A 17 2.99 -3.06 8.76
C ALA A 17 4.23 -3.12 7.85
N CYS A 18 5.39 -2.70 8.34
CA CYS A 18 6.65 -2.81 7.59
C CYS A 18 7.06 -4.26 7.38
N ASP A 19 7.00 -5.09 8.42
CA ASP A 19 7.32 -6.52 8.34
C ASP A 19 6.37 -7.25 7.37
N LEU A 20 5.08 -6.91 7.41
CA LEU A 20 4.08 -7.49 6.51
C LEU A 20 4.34 -7.08 5.05
N VAL A 21 4.56 -5.80 4.80
CA VAL A 21 4.87 -5.28 3.46
C VAL A 21 6.15 -5.89 2.92
N GLU A 22 7.18 -6.03 3.75
CA GLU A 22 8.44 -6.64 3.34
C GLU A 22 8.26 -8.13 3.01
N ALA A 23 7.50 -8.87 3.82
CA ALA A 23 7.19 -10.27 3.56
C ALA A 23 6.35 -10.46 2.29
N TYR A 24 5.43 -9.53 2.00
CA TYR A 24 4.48 -9.64 0.91
C TYR A 24 5.05 -9.14 -0.43
N PHE A 25 5.66 -7.96 -0.45
CA PHE A 25 6.11 -7.28 -1.67
C PHE A 25 7.62 -7.37 -1.90
N GLY A 26 8.37 -8.09 -1.05
CA GLY A 26 9.83 -8.03 -0.97
C GLY A 26 10.55 -8.06 -2.33
N GLU A 27 10.25 -9.06 -3.18
CA GLU A 27 10.87 -9.18 -4.51
C GLU A 27 10.52 -7.99 -5.43
N THR A 28 9.27 -7.55 -5.41
CA THR A 28 8.81 -6.42 -6.25
C THR A 28 9.40 -5.09 -5.77
N ILE A 29 9.56 -4.93 -4.45
CA ILE A 29 10.24 -3.79 -3.83
C ILE A 29 11.71 -3.74 -4.28
N ASP A 30 12.40 -4.88 -4.24
CA ASP A 30 13.80 -4.96 -4.65
C ASP A 30 13.97 -4.55 -6.11
N ASP A 31 13.14 -5.06 -7.01
CA ASP A 31 13.19 -4.71 -8.43
C ASP A 31 12.91 -3.22 -8.70
N ILE A 32 11.96 -2.62 -8.00
CA ILE A 32 11.61 -1.21 -8.18
C ILE A 32 12.69 -0.30 -7.58
N ALA A 33 13.23 -0.66 -6.40
CA ALA A 33 14.30 0.09 -5.77
C ALA A 33 15.61 0.12 -6.59
N LEU A 34 15.81 -0.82 -7.54
CA LEU A 34 16.93 -0.78 -8.48
C LEU A 34 16.82 0.34 -9.53
N SER A 35 15.61 0.83 -9.81
CA SER A 35 15.32 1.75 -10.92
C SER A 35 14.68 3.07 -10.48
N ALA A 36 14.08 3.12 -9.29
CA ALA A 36 13.50 4.33 -8.71
C ALA A 36 14.51 5.08 -7.83
N PRO A 37 14.43 6.42 -7.73
CA PRO A 37 15.28 7.22 -6.85
C PRO A 37 14.79 7.16 -5.38
N VAL A 38 14.43 5.97 -4.89
CA VAL A 38 13.88 5.72 -3.55
C VAL A 38 14.58 4.51 -2.96
N SER A 39 15.04 4.59 -1.72
CA SER A 39 15.66 3.43 -1.07
C SER A 39 14.62 2.37 -0.72
N ARG A 40 15.05 1.09 -0.69
CA ARG A 40 14.22 -0.03 -0.23
C ARG A 40 13.49 0.25 1.09
N ARG A 41 14.20 0.79 2.09
CA ARG A 41 13.62 1.12 3.40
C ARG A 41 12.55 2.22 3.31
N GLN A 42 12.77 3.24 2.48
CA GLN A 42 11.76 4.28 2.26
C GLN A 42 10.53 3.68 1.58
N LEU A 43 10.72 2.84 0.56
CA LEU A 43 9.61 2.21 -0.15
C LEU A 43 8.77 1.33 0.78
N ILE A 44 9.41 0.52 1.64
CA ILE A 44 8.72 -0.24 2.69
C ILE A 44 7.91 0.67 3.62
N ALA A 45 8.51 1.77 4.10
CA ALA A 45 7.82 2.71 4.99
C ALA A 45 6.59 3.35 4.34
N VAL A 46 6.68 3.70 3.05
CA VAL A 46 5.58 4.31 2.30
C VAL A 46 4.44 3.31 2.07
N LEU A 47 4.78 2.08 1.68
CA LEU A 47 3.82 0.99 1.51
C LEU A 47 3.14 0.63 2.84
N ALA A 48 3.88 0.60 3.94
CA ALA A 48 3.33 0.35 5.28
C ALA A 48 2.31 1.43 5.67
N ARG A 49 2.63 2.71 5.45
CA ARG A 49 1.65 3.81 5.66
C ARG A 49 0.41 3.63 4.77
N ALA A 50 0.60 3.24 3.52
CA ALA A 50 -0.52 2.98 2.61
C ALA A 50 -1.41 1.84 3.10
N GLN A 51 -0.84 0.76 3.66
CA GLN A 51 -1.62 -0.32 4.29
C GLN A 51 -2.44 0.19 5.49
N LEU A 52 -1.81 0.95 6.39
CA LEU A 52 -2.50 1.48 7.58
C LEU A 52 -3.62 2.45 7.19
N SER A 53 -3.36 3.37 6.25
CA SER A 53 -4.37 4.30 5.75
C SER A 53 -5.49 3.58 5.00
N GLY A 54 -5.17 2.56 4.20
CA GLY A 54 -6.17 1.73 3.54
C GLY A 54 -7.06 0.98 4.53
N ARG A 55 -6.49 0.46 5.62
CA ARG A 55 -7.24 -0.20 6.70
C ARG A 55 -8.14 0.75 7.46
N GLN A 56 -7.67 1.97 7.77
CA GLN A 56 -8.51 2.99 8.39
C GLN A 56 -9.71 3.39 7.53
N LEU A 57 -9.57 3.31 6.20
CA LEU A 57 -10.66 3.53 5.25
C LEU A 57 -11.58 2.31 5.07
N ALA A 58 -11.29 1.21 5.78
CA ALA A 58 -12.05 -0.02 5.93
C ALA A 58 -13.09 -0.27 4.84
N ILE A 59 -12.64 -0.91 3.75
CA ILE A 59 -13.35 -1.64 2.66
C ILE A 59 -14.60 -0.96 2.07
N ASP A 60 -15.58 -0.52 2.84
CA ASP A 60 -16.74 0.24 2.37
C ASP A 60 -16.31 1.59 1.76
N GLY A 61 -15.37 2.31 2.39
CA GLY A 61 -14.88 3.60 1.86
C GLY A 61 -13.94 3.45 0.65
N LEU A 62 -13.19 2.34 0.59
CA LEU A 62 -12.27 2.05 -0.51
C LEU A 62 -12.99 1.52 -1.76
N THR A 63 -14.05 0.71 -1.58
CA THR A 63 -14.87 0.23 -2.69
C THR A 63 -15.77 1.31 -3.29
N GLU A 64 -16.14 2.33 -2.51
CA GLU A 64 -16.74 3.56 -3.05
C GLU A 64 -15.75 4.40 -3.88
N GLN A 65 -14.45 4.22 -3.66
CA GLN A 65 -13.37 4.94 -4.34
C GLN A 65 -12.74 4.17 -5.50
N GLY A 66 -13.23 2.97 -5.84
CA GLY A 66 -12.63 2.17 -6.90
C GLY A 66 -13.31 0.85 -7.23
N GLU A 67 -12.71 0.14 -8.18
CA GLU A 67 -13.15 -1.17 -8.65
C GLU A 67 -12.31 -2.28 -8.03
N VAL A 68 -12.95 -3.24 -7.36
CA VAL A 68 -12.29 -4.46 -6.87
C VAL A 68 -12.12 -5.42 -8.03
N VAL A 69 -10.87 -5.75 -8.36
CA VAL A 69 -10.56 -6.70 -9.44
C VAL A 69 -10.28 -8.10 -8.94
N TYR A 70 -9.77 -8.22 -7.71
CA TYR A 70 -9.53 -9.50 -7.07
C TYR A 70 -9.68 -9.37 -5.57
N GLN A 71 -10.27 -10.38 -4.94
CA GLN A 71 -10.41 -10.45 -3.50
C GLN A 71 -10.26 -11.89 -3.03
N SER A 72 -9.45 -12.07 -2.01
CA SER A 72 -9.22 -13.34 -1.33
C SER A 72 -9.15 -13.13 0.18
N ASN A 73 -8.95 -14.20 0.93
CA ASN A 73 -8.72 -14.10 2.38
C ASN A 73 -7.36 -13.45 2.72
N ASP A 74 -6.46 -13.38 1.75
CA ASP A 74 -5.09 -12.89 1.96
C ASP A 74 -4.92 -11.43 1.50
N GLU A 75 -5.68 -11.00 0.50
CA GLU A 75 -5.55 -9.68 -0.13
C GLU A 75 -6.81 -9.24 -0.88
N THR A 76 -6.96 -7.92 -1.02
CA THR A 76 -7.92 -7.25 -1.89
C THR A 76 -7.17 -6.32 -2.85
N LEU A 77 -7.45 -6.43 -4.15
CA LEU A 77 -6.82 -5.66 -5.22
C LEU A 77 -7.85 -4.71 -5.82
N LEU A 78 -7.49 -3.44 -5.90
CA LEU A 78 -8.37 -2.38 -6.33
C LEU A 78 -7.70 -1.49 -7.37
N TRP A 79 -8.49 -1.07 -8.36
CA TRP A 79 -8.22 0.12 -9.15
C TRP A 79 -9.00 1.28 -8.58
N LEU A 80 -8.32 2.22 -7.94
CA LEU A 80 -8.94 3.40 -7.36
C LEU A 80 -9.17 4.47 -8.44
N ASP A 81 -10.34 5.12 -8.39
CA ASP A 81 -10.74 6.23 -9.26
C ASP A 81 -9.98 7.53 -8.95
N GLY A 82 -9.12 7.51 -7.92
CA GLY A 82 -8.22 8.60 -7.52
C GLY A 82 -8.45 9.07 -6.09
N GLY A 83 -7.65 10.04 -5.63
CA GLY A 83 -7.83 10.67 -4.31
C GLY A 83 -7.12 9.98 -3.15
N PHE A 84 -7.01 8.65 -3.13
CA PHE A 84 -6.26 7.96 -2.06
C PHE A 84 -4.78 8.36 -2.01
N TRP A 85 -4.06 8.23 -3.12
CA TRP A 85 -2.64 8.62 -3.19
C TRP A 85 -2.44 10.14 -3.12
N THR A 86 -3.42 10.87 -3.65
CA THR A 86 -3.88 12.20 -3.22
C THR A 86 -3.58 12.59 -1.78
N ASP A 87 -4.42 12.00 -0.92
CA ASP A 87 -4.51 12.22 0.50
C ASP A 87 -3.28 11.67 1.21
N MET A 88 -2.79 10.50 0.80
CA MET A 88 -1.53 9.93 1.29
C MET A 88 -0.37 10.92 1.15
N ARG A 89 -0.25 11.58 -0.01
CA ARG A 89 0.79 12.58 -0.24
C ARG A 89 0.64 13.78 0.70
N GLY A 90 -0.59 14.25 0.92
CA GLY A 90 -0.87 15.38 1.81
C GLY A 90 -0.66 15.06 3.29
N GLN A 91 -1.11 13.89 3.75
CA GLN A 91 -1.06 13.46 5.15
C GLN A 91 0.35 13.04 5.56
N HIS A 92 1.04 12.28 4.71
CA HIS A 92 2.34 11.68 5.04
C HIS A 92 3.53 12.39 4.41
N HIS A 93 3.32 13.54 3.76
CA HIS A 93 4.35 14.35 3.11
C HIS A 93 5.23 13.54 2.13
N LEU A 94 4.59 12.68 1.33
CA LEU A 94 5.31 11.82 0.39
C LEU A 94 5.97 12.65 -0.71
N GLU A 95 7.24 12.35 -0.98
CA GLU A 95 7.90 12.88 -2.15
C GLU A 95 7.25 12.30 -3.44
N PRO A 96 7.27 13.05 -4.56
CA PRO A 96 6.65 12.58 -5.80
C PRO A 96 7.13 11.19 -6.25
N ASP A 97 8.42 10.90 -6.04
CA ASP A 97 9.01 9.62 -6.43
C ASP A 97 8.68 8.49 -5.46
N GLU A 98 8.47 8.78 -4.18
CA GLU A 98 8.04 7.80 -3.17
C GLU A 98 6.64 7.29 -3.49
N GLY A 99 5.69 8.20 -3.75
CA GLY A 99 4.33 7.83 -4.15
C GLY A 99 4.30 7.10 -5.50
N ARG A 100 5.14 7.51 -6.45
CA ARG A 100 5.27 6.85 -7.77
C ARG A 100 5.79 5.42 -7.64
N ALA A 101 6.85 5.21 -6.87
CA ALA A 101 7.45 3.90 -6.65
C ALA A 101 6.49 2.96 -5.90
N ALA A 102 5.80 3.46 -4.87
CA ALA A 102 4.81 2.67 -4.13
C ALA A 102 3.64 2.22 -5.02
N ARG A 103 3.08 3.14 -5.83
CA ARG A 103 2.07 2.79 -6.83
C ARG A 103 2.55 1.73 -7.82
N GLU A 104 3.80 1.83 -8.26
CA GLU A 104 4.36 0.87 -9.21
C GLU A 104 4.48 -0.54 -8.60
N VAL A 105 4.78 -0.65 -7.29
CA VAL A 105 4.76 -1.94 -6.57
C VAL A 105 3.36 -2.56 -6.64
N HIS A 106 2.34 -1.77 -6.30
CA HIS A 106 0.94 -2.24 -6.37
C HIS A 106 0.54 -2.60 -7.81
N ARG A 107 0.93 -1.79 -8.80
CA ARG A 107 0.62 -2.02 -10.22
C ARG A 107 1.12 -3.37 -10.69
N ARG A 108 2.40 -3.70 -10.44
CA ARG A 108 3.00 -4.94 -10.93
C ARG A 108 2.29 -6.18 -10.40
N LEU A 109 1.82 -6.15 -9.16
CA LEU A 109 1.06 -7.26 -8.61
C LEU A 109 -0.30 -7.42 -9.29
N ILE A 110 -1.03 -6.31 -9.48
CA ILE A 110 -2.33 -6.33 -10.15
C ILE A 110 -2.17 -6.78 -11.61
N GLU A 111 -1.17 -6.28 -12.34
CA GLU A 111 -0.86 -6.69 -13.72
C GLU A 111 -0.46 -8.17 -13.82
N ALA A 112 0.25 -8.71 -12.83
CA ALA A 112 0.61 -10.12 -12.79
C ALA A 112 -0.62 -11.05 -12.64
N LEU A 113 -1.70 -10.57 -12.02
CA LEU A 113 -2.92 -11.33 -11.76
C LEU A 113 -4.02 -11.10 -12.81
N ASP A 114 -4.17 -9.86 -13.30
CA ASP A 114 -5.24 -9.43 -14.22
C ASP A 114 -4.84 -9.54 -15.71
N GLY A 115 -3.55 -9.80 -15.99
CA GLY A 115 -3.03 -9.90 -17.36
C GLY A 115 -2.83 -8.53 -18.03
N ASP A 116 -2.95 -8.46 -19.36
CA ASP A 116 -2.70 -7.24 -20.14
C ASP A 116 -3.85 -6.23 -19.90
N VAL A 117 -3.68 -5.40 -18.88
CA VAL A 117 -4.66 -4.41 -18.43
C VAL A 117 -5.10 -3.54 -19.61
N PRO A 118 -6.41 -3.47 -19.93
CA PRO A 118 -6.91 -2.59 -20.98
C PRO A 118 -6.44 -1.16 -20.71
N HIS A 119 -6.00 -0.44 -21.76
CA HIS A 119 -5.44 0.91 -21.66
C HIS A 119 -6.25 1.92 -20.82
N TYR A 120 -7.55 1.66 -20.58
CA TYR A 120 -8.43 2.45 -19.73
C TYR A 120 -8.08 2.44 -18.23
N ASN A 121 -7.39 1.42 -17.71
CA ASN A 121 -7.00 1.37 -16.28
C ASN A 121 -5.64 2.04 -15.99
N ARG A 122 -4.92 2.53 -17.01
CA ARG A 122 -3.63 3.24 -16.79
C ARG A 122 -3.77 4.58 -16.08
N GLU A 123 -4.94 5.19 -16.16
CA GLU A 123 -5.25 6.45 -15.49
C GLU A 123 -5.69 6.25 -14.03
N ARG A 124 -6.07 5.02 -13.67
CA ARG A 124 -6.48 4.66 -12.30
C ARG A 124 -5.28 4.30 -11.44
N ASP A 125 -5.49 4.43 -10.14
CA ASP A 125 -4.46 4.20 -9.17
C ASP A 125 -4.52 2.77 -8.63
N PRO A 126 -3.42 2.00 -8.73
CA PRO A 126 -3.37 0.66 -8.18
C PRO A 126 -3.32 0.72 -6.65
N PHE A 127 -4.05 -0.18 -6.00
CA PHE A 127 -3.91 -0.42 -4.58
C PHE A 127 -4.14 -1.90 -4.26
N VAL A 128 -3.28 -2.43 -3.39
CA VAL A 128 -3.36 -3.80 -2.89
C VAL A 128 -3.43 -3.68 -1.38
N LEU A 129 -4.52 -4.15 -0.80
CA LEU A 129 -4.72 -4.23 0.63
C LEU A 129 -4.40 -5.66 1.07
N ILE A 130 -3.38 -5.84 1.91
CA ILE A 130 -3.06 -7.15 2.49
C ILE A 130 -4.03 -7.37 3.63
N GLU A 131 -4.79 -8.46 3.66
CA GLU A 131 -5.80 -8.74 4.69
C GLU A 131 -5.19 -9.40 5.96
N ARG A 132 -4.07 -10.11 5.82
CA ARG A 132 -3.42 -10.91 6.90
C ARG A 132 -2.58 -10.13 7.93
N PHE A 133 -3.13 -9.09 8.57
CA PHE A 133 -2.40 -8.39 9.65
C PHE A 133 -2.29 -9.18 10.97
N ASP A 134 -3.11 -10.22 11.17
CA ASP A 134 -3.31 -10.86 12.48
C ASP A 134 -2.48 -12.13 12.75
N LEU A 135 -1.43 -12.42 11.97
CA LEU A 135 -0.64 -13.64 12.17
C LEU A 135 0.49 -13.48 13.20
N TYR A 136 0.10 -13.21 14.45
CA TYR A 136 0.85 -13.65 15.64
C TYR A 136 -0.16 -14.07 16.73
N GLU A 137 -0.58 -15.33 16.70
CA GLU A 137 -1.06 -16.04 17.91
C GLU A 137 0.13 -16.61 18.69
#